data_AF-A0A2I0XAY7-F1
#
_entry.id   AF-A0A2I0XAY7-F1
#
_cell.length_a   1.000
_cell.length_b   1.000
_cell.length_c   1.000
_cell.angle_alpha   90.00
_cell.angle_beta   90.00
_cell.angle_gamma   90.00
#
_symmetry.space_group_name_H-M   'P 1'
#
loop_
_entity.id
_entity.type
_entity.pdbx_description
1 polymer ?
#
loop_
_entity_poly.entity_id
_entity_poly.type
_entity_poly.pdbx_seq_one_letter_code
_entity_poly.pdbx_strand_id
1 'polypeptide(L)'
;MVRFYVSEEGIWTAKNSVETHNHELAKPDDQHLLRSSRHITEENATVLKSMADAGIRTVNAFSYLSEEVGGVENLGFTKRDAYNYIQKERRAKIENGDSNSLIKLFKNRAAEDNLFAWDVQTDEKDRLVNFFWVDGLGRVDYDCFGDVIIFDTSYRLNKYNLVCAPIIGVNNHWQNIILGMAFLSDETIDSFCWLFQTFLRIMDNKHPITIFTDQDQAMARAIELVFPNTRHRLCQWHIQKKAPSKVWCFNS
;
A
#
# COMPACT_ATOMS: atom_id res chain seq x y z
N MET A 1 1.60 13.37 32.43
CA MET A 1 0.25 12.96 31.93
C MET A 1 -0.82 13.77 32.66
N VAL A 2 -1.74 14.41 31.94
CA VAL A 2 -2.87 15.16 32.54
C VAL A 2 -4.16 14.34 32.39
N ARG A 3 -4.89 14.13 33.50
CA ARG A 3 -6.19 13.45 33.50
C ARG A 3 -7.31 14.48 33.55
N PHE A 4 -8.24 14.36 32.61
CA PHE A 4 -9.44 15.18 32.54
C PHE A 4 -10.65 14.37 32.99
N TYR A 5 -11.64 15.04 33.58
CA TYR A 5 -12.99 14.50 33.68
C TYR A 5 -13.97 15.49 33.07
N VAL A 6 -15.08 14.95 32.56
CA VAL A 6 -16.20 15.73 32.03
C VAL A 6 -17.33 15.63 33.04
N SER A 7 -17.82 16.77 33.49
CA SER A 7 -19.01 16.84 34.37
C SER A 7 -20.28 16.46 33.61
N GLU A 8 -21.38 16.20 34.33
CA GLU A 8 -22.70 15.95 33.74
C GLU A 8 -23.20 17.16 32.90
N GLU A 9 -22.70 18.36 33.19
CA GLU A 9 -22.98 19.59 32.44
C GLU A 9 -22.06 19.77 31.21
N GLY A 10 -21.17 18.81 30.92
CA GLY A 10 -20.26 18.84 29.77
C GLY A 10 -18.99 19.69 29.96
N ILE A 11 -18.76 20.21 31.16
CA ILE A 11 -17.56 21.01 31.47
C ILE A 11 -16.36 20.08 31.67
N TRP A 12 -15.28 20.35 30.93
CA TRP A 12 -14.00 19.65 31.04
C TRP A 12 -13.17 20.26 32.17
N THR A 13 -12.70 19.44 33.10
CA THR A 13 -11.85 19.89 34.21
C THR A 13 -10.63 19.00 34.34
N ALA A 14 -9.44 19.61 34.37
CA ALA A 14 -8.19 18.93 34.62
C ALA A 14 -8.07 18.62 36.12
N LYS A 15 -8.02 17.33 36.49
CA LYS A 15 -8.07 16.89 37.90
C LYS A 15 -6.71 16.46 38.45
N ASN A 16 -5.82 15.99 37.59
CA ASN A 16 -4.53 15.46 38.02
C ASN A 16 -3.45 15.72 36.97
N SER A 17 -2.32 16.30 37.39
CA SER A 17 -1.09 16.39 36.61
C SER A 17 -0.05 15.46 37.24
N VAL A 18 0.39 14.45 36.48
CA VAL A 18 1.55 13.64 36.84
C VAL A 18 2.73 14.19 36.05
N GLU A 19 3.62 14.87 36.75
CA GLU A 19 4.83 15.50 36.18
C GLU A 19 6.02 14.53 36.11
N THR A 20 5.97 13.41 36.83
CA THR A 20 6.99 12.36 36.77
C THR A 20 6.79 11.48 35.55
N HIS A 21 7.85 11.32 34.76
CA HIS A 21 7.91 10.48 33.57
C HIS A 21 8.86 9.29 33.82
N ASN A 22 8.61 8.16 33.17
CA ASN A 22 9.50 6.99 33.18
C ASN A 22 10.57 7.06 32.07
N HIS A 23 10.72 8.21 31.43
CA HIS A 23 11.70 8.50 30.39
C HIS A 23 12.00 10.02 30.41
N GLU A 24 13.11 10.42 29.80
CA GLU A 24 13.43 11.84 29.61
C GLU A 24 12.45 12.48 28.62
N LEU A 25 12.18 13.79 28.79
CA LEU A 25 11.39 14.55 27.83
C LEU A 25 12.17 14.70 26.52
N ALA A 26 11.43 14.80 25.40
CA ALA A 26 12.04 15.03 24.10
C ALA A 26 12.86 16.31 24.12
N LYS A 27 14.06 16.25 23.53
CA LYS A 27 14.94 17.41 23.41
C LYS A 27 14.33 18.42 22.43
N PRO A 28 14.67 19.71 22.55
CA PRO A 28 14.25 20.72 21.57
C PRO A 28 14.58 20.30 20.13
N ASP A 29 15.75 19.69 19.93
CA ASP A 29 16.19 19.23 18.61
C ASP A 29 15.31 18.11 18.03
N ASP A 30 14.68 17.30 18.89
CA ASP A 30 13.78 16.20 18.50
C ASP A 30 12.31 16.65 18.36
N GLN A 31 12.01 17.92 18.60
CA GLN A 31 10.64 18.42 18.62
C GLN A 31 9.94 18.20 17.27
N HIS A 32 10.68 18.33 16.16
CA HIS A 32 10.17 18.09 14.80
C HIS A 32 9.72 16.63 14.54
N LEU A 33 10.14 15.67 15.37
CA LEU A 33 9.72 14.27 15.31
C LEU A 33 8.42 14.02 16.09
N LEU A 34 8.07 14.90 17.04
CA LEU A 34 6.86 14.77 17.85
C LEU A 34 5.61 14.92 16.98
N ARG A 35 4.68 13.97 17.09
CA ARG A 35 3.42 14.00 16.33
C ARG A 35 2.63 15.30 16.51
N SER A 36 2.66 15.90 17.71
CA SER A 36 1.98 17.17 18.02
C SER A 36 2.59 18.38 17.33
N SER A 37 3.85 18.28 16.91
CA SER A 37 4.60 19.36 16.26
C SER A 37 4.71 19.15 14.75
N ARG A 38 4.15 18.06 14.22
CA ARG A 38 4.19 17.73 12.79
C ARG A 38 2.94 18.22 12.07
N HIS A 39 3.13 19.14 11.13
CA HIS A 39 2.07 19.69 10.29
C HIS A 39 2.63 20.08 8.92
N ILE A 40 1.95 19.63 7.85
CA ILE A 40 2.27 20.07 6.49
C ILE A 40 1.49 21.36 6.24
N THR A 41 2.21 22.48 6.09
CA THR A 41 1.61 23.77 5.74
C THR A 41 1.03 23.74 4.33
N GLU A 42 0.11 24.65 4.03
CA GLU A 42 -0.57 24.69 2.73
C GLU A 42 0.40 24.99 1.57
N GLU A 43 1.44 25.80 1.81
CA GLU A 43 2.48 26.10 0.84
C GLU A 43 3.28 24.84 0.50
N ASN A 44 3.76 24.12 1.53
CA ASN A 44 4.50 22.88 1.36
C ASN A 44 3.63 21.79 0.70
N ALA A 45 2.35 21.72 1.06
CA ALA A 45 1.36 20.83 0.46
C ALA A 45 1.19 21.11 -1.05
N THR A 46 1.17 22.38 -1.44
CA THR A 46 1.04 22.81 -2.83
C THR A 46 2.28 22.45 -3.65
N VAL A 47 3.48 22.67 -3.10
CA VAL A 47 4.74 22.29 -3.76
C VAL A 47 4.85 20.78 -3.92
N LEU A 48 4.58 20.02 -2.84
CA LEU A 48 4.57 18.56 -2.88
C LEU A 48 3.65 18.04 -3.99
N LYS A 49 2.42 18.56 -4.06
CA LYS A 49 1.43 18.17 -5.07
C LYS A 49 1.91 18.50 -6.48
N SER A 50 2.41 19.71 -6.70
CA SER A 50 2.86 20.18 -8.02
C SER A 50 4.04 19.36 -8.53
N MET A 51 5.02 19.06 -7.66
CA MET A 51 6.15 18.20 -7.99
C MET A 51 5.72 16.77 -8.29
N ALA A 52 4.80 16.22 -7.49
CA ALA A 52 4.27 14.87 -7.74
C ALA A 52 3.52 14.79 -9.06
N ASP A 53 2.78 15.83 -9.43
CA ASP A 53 2.03 15.93 -10.69
C ASP A 53 2.97 16.09 -11.90
N ALA A 54 4.14 16.70 -11.71
CA ALA A 54 5.23 16.73 -12.68
C ALA A 54 6.04 15.40 -12.76
N GLY A 55 5.64 14.36 -12.02
CA GLY A 55 6.31 13.05 -12.02
C GLY A 55 7.56 12.97 -11.14
N ILE A 56 7.86 14.00 -10.34
CA ILE A 56 8.99 14.00 -9.42
C ILE A 56 8.70 13.06 -8.25
N ARG A 57 9.67 12.21 -7.90
CA ARG A 57 9.53 11.26 -6.79
C ARG A 57 9.33 12.03 -5.48
N THR A 58 8.42 11.55 -4.62
CA THR A 58 8.11 12.19 -3.33
C THR A 58 9.34 12.37 -2.44
N VAL A 59 10.32 11.45 -2.50
CA VAL A 59 11.60 11.62 -1.81
C VAL A 59 12.38 12.85 -2.30
N ASN A 60 12.39 13.11 -3.61
CA ASN A 60 13.10 14.25 -4.18
C ASN A 60 12.37 15.56 -3.85
N ALA A 61 11.03 15.56 -3.89
CA ALA A 61 10.23 16.71 -3.49
C ALA A 61 10.41 17.04 -1.99
N PHE A 62 10.50 16.01 -1.15
CA PHE A 62 10.80 16.17 0.28
C PHE A 62 12.21 16.73 0.50
N SER A 63 13.22 16.20 -0.20
CA SER A 63 14.60 16.71 -0.11
C SER A 63 14.69 18.17 -0.54
N TYR A 64 14.03 18.55 -1.64
CA TYR A 64 13.98 19.94 -2.08
C TYR A 64 13.40 20.87 -1.01
N LEU A 65 12.24 20.54 -0.44
CA LEU A 65 11.63 21.35 0.61
C LEU A 65 12.49 21.44 1.87
N SER A 66 13.16 20.34 2.23
CA SER A 66 14.11 20.33 3.34
C SER A 66 15.31 21.24 3.10
N GLU A 67 15.82 21.33 1.87
CA GLU A 67 16.94 22.21 1.52
C GLU A 67 16.52 23.68 1.57
N GLU A 68 15.33 24.02 1.08
CA GLU A 68 14.80 25.39 1.09
C GLU A 68 14.67 25.98 2.51
N VAL A 69 14.33 25.14 3.50
CA VAL A 69 14.20 25.55 4.90
C VAL A 69 15.47 25.29 5.73
N GLY A 70 16.56 24.87 5.09
CA GLY A 70 17.87 24.68 5.71
C GLY A 70 18.00 23.46 6.62
N GLY A 71 17.15 22.44 6.46
CA GLY A 71 17.21 21.20 7.23
C GLY A 71 15.86 20.49 7.39
N VAL A 72 15.89 19.19 7.68
CA VAL A 72 14.65 18.39 7.89
C VAL A 72 13.95 18.83 9.19
N GLU A 73 14.74 19.25 10.16
CA GLU A 73 14.33 19.75 11.46
C GLU A 73 13.46 21.02 11.37
N ASN A 74 13.68 21.85 10.34
CA ASN A 74 12.94 23.11 10.13
C ASN A 74 11.69 22.93 9.27
N LEU A 75 11.50 21.76 8.66
CA LEU A 75 10.44 21.51 7.70
C LEU A 75 9.06 21.31 8.34
N GLY A 76 9.03 20.89 9.61
CA GLY A 76 7.79 20.70 10.37
C GLY A 76 7.00 19.44 9.99
N PHE A 77 7.50 18.57 9.12
CA PHE A 77 6.91 17.26 8.85
C PHE A 77 7.96 16.25 8.39
N THR A 78 7.69 14.96 8.58
CA THR A 78 8.62 13.90 8.20
C THR A 78 8.43 13.47 6.75
N LYS A 79 9.43 12.77 6.21
CA LYS A 79 9.32 12.10 4.91
C LYS A 79 8.07 11.24 4.83
N ARG A 80 7.75 10.47 5.87
CA ARG A 80 6.55 9.63 5.92
C ARG A 80 5.26 10.44 5.77
N ASP A 81 5.19 11.62 6.39
CA ASP A 81 4.03 12.51 6.29
C ASP A 81 3.85 13.02 4.85
N ALA A 82 4.94 13.35 4.15
CA ALA A 82 4.92 13.73 2.73
C ALA A 82 4.38 12.59 1.84
N TYR A 83 4.84 11.35 2.07
CA TYR A 83 4.31 10.17 1.37
C TYR A 83 2.82 9.97 1.63
N ASN A 84 2.39 10.07 2.89
CA ASN A 84 0.98 9.94 3.27
C ASN A 84 0.10 11.03 2.60
N TYR A 85 0.58 12.28 2.56
CA TYR A 85 -0.12 13.39 1.91
C TYR A 85 -0.30 13.15 0.41
N ILE A 86 0.79 12.83 -0.29
CA ILE A 86 0.74 12.56 -1.74
C ILE A 86 -0.16 11.36 -2.06
N GLN A 87 -0.11 10.32 -1.23
CA GLN A 87 -0.99 9.17 -1.36
C GLN A 87 -2.47 9.55 -1.16
N LYS A 88 -2.78 10.41 -0.20
CA LYS A 88 -4.14 10.94 0.01
C LYS A 88 -4.63 11.74 -1.20
N GLU A 89 -3.80 12.63 -1.75
CA GLU A 89 -4.12 13.40 -2.95
C GLU A 89 -4.37 12.48 -4.16
N ARG A 90 -3.56 11.43 -4.33
CA ARG A 90 -3.73 10.43 -5.40
C ARG A 90 -5.06 9.68 -5.29
N ARG A 91 -5.43 9.22 -4.08
CA ARG A 91 -6.74 8.60 -3.85
C ARG A 91 -7.90 9.53 -4.22
N ALA A 92 -7.72 10.83 -4.08
CA ALA A 92 -8.73 11.81 -4.47
C ALA A 92 -8.85 12.03 -5.98
N LYS A 93 -7.88 11.59 -6.79
CA LYS A 93 -7.87 11.78 -8.25
C LYS A 93 -8.63 10.73 -9.04
N ILE A 94 -9.05 9.62 -8.42
CA ILE A 94 -9.87 8.63 -9.12
C ILE A 94 -11.25 9.25 -9.31
N GLU A 95 -11.55 9.63 -10.56
CA GLU A 95 -12.81 10.27 -10.90
C GLU A 95 -13.95 9.24 -10.77
N ASN A 96 -15.07 9.65 -10.17
CA ASN A 96 -16.24 8.78 -9.99
C ASN A 96 -16.74 8.23 -11.35
N GLY A 97 -16.57 8.98 -12.45
CA GLY A 97 -16.91 8.55 -13.80
C GLY A 97 -16.08 7.36 -14.29
N ASP A 98 -14.77 7.36 -14.03
CA ASP A 98 -13.88 6.26 -14.41
C ASP A 98 -14.15 5.01 -13.58
N SER A 99 -14.38 5.18 -12.27
CA SER A 99 -14.75 4.08 -11.38
C SER A 99 -16.06 3.42 -11.82
N ASN A 100 -17.08 4.22 -12.15
CA ASN A 100 -18.36 3.74 -12.64
C ASN A 100 -18.23 3.01 -13.98
N SER A 101 -17.36 3.51 -14.86
CA SER A 101 -17.09 2.88 -16.16
C SER A 101 -16.40 1.52 -16.00
N LEU A 102 -15.45 1.41 -15.07
CA LEU A 102 -14.80 0.14 -14.71
C LEU A 102 -15.80 -0.86 -14.14
N ILE A 103 -16.64 -0.45 -13.19
CA ILE A 103 -17.67 -1.31 -12.60
C ILE A 103 -18.65 -1.78 -13.68
N LYS A 104 -19.05 -0.90 -14.60
CA LYS A 104 -19.92 -1.27 -15.72
C LYS A 104 -19.24 -2.29 -16.64
N LEU A 105 -17.94 -2.12 -16.93
CA LEU A 105 -17.17 -3.07 -17.72
C LEU A 105 -17.15 -4.45 -17.05
N PHE A 106 -16.86 -4.53 -15.75
CA PHE A 106 -16.84 -5.80 -15.02
C PHE A 106 -18.21 -6.46 -14.93
N LYS A 107 -19.29 -5.69 -14.73
CA LYS A 107 -20.66 -6.21 -14.77
C LYS A 107 -21.00 -6.80 -16.14
N ASN A 108 -20.62 -6.14 -17.23
CA ASN A 108 -20.83 -6.65 -18.57
C ASN A 108 -20.03 -7.94 -18.80
N ARG A 109 -18.77 -7.99 -18.37
CA ARG A 109 -17.93 -9.20 -18.46
C ARG A 109 -18.50 -10.37 -17.66
N ALA A 110 -18.96 -10.13 -16.44
CA ALA A 110 -19.61 -11.15 -15.62
C ALA A 110 -20.93 -11.68 -16.22
N ALA A 111 -21.59 -10.89 -17.07
CA ALA A 111 -22.78 -11.33 -17.81
C ALA A 111 -22.43 -12.18 -19.05
N GLU A 112 -21.23 -12.02 -19.60
CA GLU A 112 -20.72 -12.78 -20.75
C GLU A 112 -20.04 -14.10 -20.33
N ASP A 113 -19.30 -14.07 -19.21
CA ASP A 113 -18.53 -15.19 -18.68
C ASP A 113 -18.91 -15.43 -17.21
N ASN A 114 -19.61 -16.55 -16.94
CA ASN A 114 -20.05 -16.93 -15.60
C ASN A 114 -18.90 -17.24 -14.63
N LEU A 115 -17.70 -17.51 -15.15
CA LEU A 115 -16.52 -17.73 -14.32
C LEU A 115 -15.74 -16.43 -14.09
N PHE A 116 -16.01 -15.36 -14.84
CA PHE A 116 -15.42 -14.06 -14.58
C PHE A 116 -15.84 -13.56 -13.19
N ALA A 117 -14.85 -13.25 -12.37
CA ALA A 117 -15.08 -12.81 -11.00
C ALA A 117 -14.23 -11.58 -10.70
N TRP A 118 -14.76 -10.69 -9.88
CA TRP A 118 -14.12 -9.42 -9.56
C TRP A 118 -14.62 -8.92 -8.21
N ASP A 119 -13.85 -8.02 -7.61
CA ASP A 119 -14.28 -7.25 -6.45
C ASP A 119 -13.61 -5.88 -6.43
N VAL A 120 -14.24 -4.94 -5.74
CA VAL A 120 -13.77 -3.57 -5.56
C VAL A 120 -13.82 -3.18 -4.09
N GLN A 121 -12.80 -2.44 -3.65
CA GLN A 121 -12.79 -1.78 -2.35
C GLN A 121 -12.99 -0.29 -2.55
N THR A 122 -13.88 0.30 -1.76
CA THR A 122 -14.05 1.74 -1.67
C THR A 122 -13.57 2.27 -0.32
N ASP A 123 -13.24 3.56 -0.27
CA ASP A 123 -13.02 4.26 1.00
C ASP A 123 -14.32 4.80 1.60
N GLU A 124 -14.22 5.49 2.75
CA GLU A 124 -15.34 6.11 3.47
C GLU A 124 -16.12 7.17 2.64
N LYS A 125 -15.59 7.57 1.47
CA LYS A 125 -16.21 8.54 0.56
C LYS A 125 -16.69 7.88 -0.73
N ASP A 126 -16.86 6.56 -0.73
CA ASP A 126 -17.23 5.74 -1.89
C ASP A 126 -16.28 5.85 -3.09
N ARG A 127 -15.01 6.22 -2.85
CA ARG A 127 -14.01 6.28 -3.91
C ARG A 127 -13.32 4.93 -4.04
N LEU A 128 -13.18 4.45 -5.27
CA LEU A 128 -12.46 3.22 -5.56
C LEU A 128 -11.01 3.33 -5.08
N VAL A 129 -10.58 2.42 -4.22
CA VAL A 129 -9.19 2.36 -3.75
C VAL A 129 -8.45 1.16 -4.32
N ASN A 130 -9.07 -0.01 -4.32
CA ASN A 130 -8.46 -1.24 -4.79
C ASN A 130 -9.47 -2.00 -5.66
N PHE A 131 -9.00 -2.73 -6.67
CA PHE A 131 -9.84 -3.64 -7.43
C PHE A 131 -9.06 -4.86 -7.89
N PHE A 132 -9.78 -5.96 -8.04
CA PHE A 132 -9.23 -7.24 -8.47
C PHE A 132 -10.21 -7.90 -9.43
N TRP A 133 -9.69 -8.60 -10.44
CA TRP A 133 -10.49 -9.48 -11.29
C TRP A 133 -9.69 -10.69 -11.75
N VAL A 134 -10.44 -11.70 -12.18
CA VAL A 134 -9.95 -12.91 -12.85
C VAL A 134 -10.96 -13.34 -13.90
N ASP A 135 -10.47 -13.81 -15.04
CA ASP A 135 -11.30 -14.41 -16.08
C ASP A 135 -11.55 -15.90 -15.81
N GLY A 136 -12.45 -16.51 -16.59
CA GLY A 136 -12.76 -17.92 -16.38
C GLY A 136 -11.55 -18.85 -16.53
N LEU A 137 -10.64 -18.54 -17.45
CA LEU A 137 -9.42 -19.32 -17.64
C LEU A 137 -8.52 -19.24 -16.40
N GLY A 138 -8.28 -18.06 -15.85
CA GLY A 138 -7.45 -17.89 -14.65
C GLY A 138 -7.98 -18.66 -13.44
N ARG A 139 -9.31 -18.80 -13.29
CA ARG A 139 -9.90 -19.64 -12.23
C ARG A 139 -9.67 -21.13 -12.47
N VAL A 140 -9.87 -21.61 -13.70
CA VAL A 140 -9.62 -23.02 -14.06
C VAL A 140 -8.14 -23.37 -13.92
N ASP A 141 -7.27 -22.46 -14.37
CA ASP A 141 -5.83 -22.57 -14.23
C ASP A 141 -5.41 -22.58 -12.77
N TYR A 142 -6.04 -21.78 -11.90
CA TYR A 142 -5.77 -21.84 -10.46
C TYR A 142 -6.20 -23.18 -9.84
N ASP A 143 -7.31 -23.75 -10.30
CA ASP A 143 -7.71 -25.07 -9.81
C ASP A 143 -6.72 -26.17 -10.22
N CYS A 144 -6.10 -26.07 -11.40
CA CYS A 144 -5.09 -27.04 -11.82
C CYS A 144 -3.69 -26.77 -11.24
N PHE A 145 -3.30 -25.50 -11.15
CA PHE A 145 -1.90 -25.07 -11.01
C PHE A 145 -1.68 -24.07 -9.85
N GLY A 146 -2.67 -23.86 -8.99
CA GLY A 146 -2.64 -22.87 -7.90
C GLY A 146 -1.76 -23.21 -6.71
N ASP A 147 -1.07 -24.35 -6.72
CA ASP A 147 -0.18 -24.78 -5.63
C ASP A 147 1.00 -23.82 -5.42
N VAL A 148 1.49 -23.22 -6.50
CA VAL A 148 2.60 -22.28 -6.48
C VAL A 148 2.21 -21.03 -7.22
N ILE A 149 2.26 -19.89 -6.51
CA ILE A 149 2.00 -18.58 -7.10
C ILE A 149 3.18 -17.65 -6.90
N ILE A 150 3.34 -16.73 -7.86
CA ILE A 150 4.28 -15.63 -7.86
C ILE A 150 3.45 -14.36 -7.83
N PHE A 151 3.73 -13.49 -6.86
CA PHE A 151 3.06 -12.22 -6.72
C PHE A 151 4.10 -11.12 -6.59
N ASP A 152 3.95 -10.08 -7.41
CA ASP A 152 4.84 -8.94 -7.41
C ASP A 152 4.05 -7.66 -7.70
N THR A 153 4.46 -6.57 -7.06
CA THR A 153 3.92 -5.24 -7.34
C THR A 153 4.81 -4.56 -8.37
N SER A 154 4.28 -4.43 -9.59
CA SER A 154 4.97 -3.71 -10.66
C SER A 154 4.78 -2.19 -10.53
N TYR A 155 5.57 -1.43 -11.31
CA TYR A 155 5.55 0.03 -11.31
C TYR A 155 4.12 0.59 -11.44
N ARG A 156 3.96 1.84 -11.01
CA ARG A 156 2.69 2.54 -11.05
C ARG A 156 2.42 2.99 -12.49
N LEU A 157 1.53 2.28 -13.18
CA LEU A 157 1.41 2.34 -14.66
C LEU A 157 0.33 3.30 -15.18
N ASN A 158 -0.52 3.90 -14.34
CA ASN A 158 -1.68 4.65 -14.81
C ASN A 158 -1.74 6.11 -14.33
N LYS A 159 -2.64 6.92 -14.93
CA LYS A 159 -2.94 8.33 -14.54
C LYS A 159 -3.21 8.49 -13.04
N TYR A 160 -3.70 7.43 -12.39
CA TYR A 160 -4.06 7.39 -10.97
C TYR A 160 -2.90 6.89 -10.08
N ASN A 161 -1.78 6.51 -10.69
CA ASN A 161 -0.58 6.02 -10.04
C ASN A 161 -0.85 4.81 -9.11
N LEU A 162 -1.79 3.95 -9.51
CA LEU A 162 -2.11 2.68 -8.86
C LEU A 162 -0.98 1.67 -9.11
N VAL A 163 -0.77 0.81 -8.12
CA VAL A 163 0.18 -0.29 -8.16
C VAL A 163 -0.48 -1.47 -8.88
N CYS A 164 0.10 -1.90 -9.99
CA CYS A 164 -0.36 -3.07 -10.71
C CYS A 164 0.25 -4.32 -10.09
N ALA A 165 -0.59 -5.26 -9.65
CA ALA A 165 -0.18 -6.43 -8.91
C ALA A 165 -0.77 -7.70 -9.56
N PRO A 166 -0.11 -8.24 -10.59
CA PRO A 166 -0.50 -9.51 -11.19
C PRO A 166 -0.24 -10.69 -10.26
N ILE A 167 -1.14 -11.68 -10.26
CA ILE A 167 -0.95 -12.97 -9.61
C ILE A 167 -0.64 -13.98 -10.72
N ILE A 168 0.56 -14.57 -10.67
CA ILE A 168 1.09 -15.43 -11.72
C ILE A 168 1.26 -16.84 -11.17
N GLY A 169 0.84 -17.84 -11.94
CA GLY A 169 1.12 -19.26 -11.70
C GLY A 169 2.09 -19.82 -12.72
N VAL A 170 2.40 -21.11 -12.58
CA VAL A 170 3.22 -21.85 -13.56
C VAL A 170 2.51 -23.16 -13.88
N ASN A 171 2.28 -23.43 -15.16
CA ASN A 171 1.67 -24.69 -15.60
C ASN A 171 2.71 -25.83 -15.73
N ASN A 172 2.25 -27.04 -16.08
CA ASN A 172 3.10 -28.22 -16.25
C ASN A 172 4.18 -28.11 -17.35
N HIS A 173 4.09 -27.09 -18.21
CA HIS A 173 5.05 -26.80 -19.27
C HIS A 173 6.03 -25.68 -18.89
N TRP A 174 6.09 -25.29 -17.61
CA TRP A 174 6.91 -24.17 -17.12
C TRP A 174 6.56 -22.81 -17.75
N GLN A 175 5.32 -22.66 -18.21
CA GLN A 175 4.83 -21.40 -18.77
C GLN A 175 4.13 -20.59 -17.68
N ASN A 176 4.34 -19.28 -17.71
CA ASN A 176 3.63 -18.34 -16.84
C ASN A 176 2.16 -18.24 -17.26
N ILE A 177 1.27 -18.35 -16.31
CA ILE A 177 -0.18 -18.20 -16.46
C ILE A 177 -0.68 -17.09 -15.54
N ILE A 178 -1.63 -16.29 -16.01
CA ILE A 178 -2.21 -15.21 -15.20
C ILE A 178 -3.39 -15.77 -14.42
N LEU A 179 -3.28 -15.76 -13.10
CA LEU A 179 -4.31 -16.26 -12.17
C LEU A 179 -5.22 -15.15 -11.65
N GLY A 180 -4.92 -13.90 -12.02
CA GLY A 180 -5.70 -12.72 -11.65
C GLY A 180 -4.86 -11.46 -11.73
N MET A 181 -5.54 -10.33 -11.69
CA MET A 181 -4.91 -9.02 -11.73
C MET A 181 -5.54 -8.07 -10.74
N ALA A 182 -4.70 -7.35 -9.99
CA ALA A 182 -5.14 -6.33 -9.07
C ALA A 182 -4.52 -4.98 -9.37
N PHE A 183 -5.24 -3.92 -8.99
CA PHE A 183 -4.72 -2.58 -8.91
C PHE A 183 -4.99 -2.03 -7.51
N LEU A 184 -3.92 -1.60 -6.84
CA LEU A 184 -3.96 -1.13 -5.46
C LEU A 184 -3.60 0.35 -5.39
N SER A 185 -4.32 1.10 -4.56
CA SER A 185 -3.98 2.51 -4.28
C SER A 185 -2.65 2.65 -3.53
N ASP A 186 -2.27 1.62 -2.77
CA ASP A 186 -1.05 1.57 -1.98
C ASP A 186 -0.57 0.16 -1.64
N GLU A 187 0.65 0.10 -1.11
CA GLU A 187 1.34 -1.12 -0.68
C GLU A 187 1.32 -1.20 0.85
N THR A 188 0.11 -1.16 1.43
CA THR A 188 -0.10 -1.30 2.87
C THR A 188 -0.53 -2.72 3.23
N ILE A 189 -0.38 -3.09 4.50
CA ILE A 189 -0.83 -4.40 5.03
C ILE A 189 -2.31 -4.59 4.74
N ASP A 190 -3.13 -3.56 4.95
CA ASP A 190 -4.58 -3.63 4.76
C ASP A 190 -4.96 -3.84 3.29
N SER A 191 -4.31 -3.14 2.35
CA SER A 191 -4.54 -3.32 0.91
C SER A 191 -4.14 -4.73 0.44
N PHE A 192 -3.01 -5.25 0.92
CA PHE A 192 -2.61 -6.63 0.61
C PHE A 192 -3.52 -7.67 1.26
N CYS A 193 -3.97 -7.45 2.50
CA CYS A 193 -4.93 -8.33 3.16
C CYS A 193 -6.25 -8.39 2.38
N TRP A 194 -6.78 -7.23 1.98
CA TRP A 194 -7.98 -7.16 1.15
C TRP A 194 -7.80 -7.93 -0.15
N LEU A 195 -6.68 -7.74 -0.85
CA LEU A 195 -6.39 -8.45 -2.10
C LEU A 195 -6.33 -9.96 -1.89
N PHE A 196 -5.54 -10.44 -0.92
CA PHE A 196 -5.37 -11.88 -0.70
C PHE A 196 -6.65 -12.55 -0.21
N GLN A 197 -7.46 -11.88 0.62
CA GLN A 197 -8.77 -12.38 1.05
C GLN A 197 -9.75 -12.46 -0.13
N THR A 198 -9.76 -11.43 -0.98
CA THR A 198 -10.58 -11.38 -2.19
C THR A 198 -10.19 -12.50 -3.15
N PHE A 199 -8.90 -12.68 -3.39
CA PHE A 199 -8.34 -13.74 -4.21
C PHE A 199 -8.78 -15.12 -3.69
N LEU A 200 -8.57 -15.43 -2.41
CA LEU A 200 -9.00 -16.70 -1.81
C LEU A 200 -10.50 -16.94 -1.97
N ARG A 201 -11.31 -15.93 -1.68
CA ARG A 201 -12.77 -16.05 -1.76
C ARG A 201 -13.23 -16.36 -3.18
N ILE A 202 -12.61 -15.74 -4.19
CA ILE A 202 -12.91 -15.99 -5.61
C ILE A 202 -12.38 -17.36 -6.07
N MET A 203 -11.28 -17.83 -5.47
CA MET A 203 -10.65 -19.11 -5.74
C MET A 203 -11.17 -20.24 -4.83
N ASP A 204 -12.43 -20.16 -4.40
CA ASP A 204 -13.12 -21.20 -3.62
C ASP A 204 -12.40 -21.59 -2.32
N ASN A 205 -11.71 -20.62 -1.69
CA ASN A 205 -10.88 -20.76 -0.50
C ASN A 205 -9.74 -21.79 -0.64
N LYS A 206 -9.32 -22.09 -1.86
CA LYS A 206 -8.13 -22.92 -2.09
C LYS A 206 -6.89 -22.08 -1.81
N HIS A 207 -6.14 -22.47 -0.78
CA HIS A 207 -4.89 -21.79 -0.43
C HIS A 207 -3.73 -22.29 -1.31
N PRO A 208 -2.83 -21.39 -1.76
CA PRO A 208 -1.59 -21.83 -2.39
C PRO A 208 -0.70 -22.54 -1.37
N ILE A 209 0.11 -23.50 -1.81
CA ILE A 209 1.09 -24.17 -0.96
C ILE A 209 2.30 -23.27 -0.75
N THR A 210 2.75 -22.58 -1.81
CA THR A 210 3.90 -21.66 -1.78
C THR A 210 3.57 -20.37 -2.52
N ILE A 211 3.98 -19.25 -1.93
CA ILE A 211 3.93 -17.93 -2.56
C ILE A 211 5.34 -17.33 -2.65
N PHE A 212 5.71 -16.90 -3.84
CA PHE A 212 6.94 -16.16 -4.09
C PHE A 212 6.63 -14.67 -4.23
N THR A 213 7.28 -13.83 -3.42
CA THR A 213 7.13 -12.38 -3.53
C THR A 213 8.47 -11.66 -3.48
N ASP A 214 8.44 -10.34 -3.66
CA ASP A 214 9.60 -9.50 -3.38
C ASP A 214 9.82 -9.31 -1.85
N GLN A 215 10.77 -8.46 -1.46
CA GLN A 215 11.14 -8.23 -0.06
C GLN A 215 10.36 -7.05 0.53
N ASP A 216 9.04 -7.11 0.50
CA ASP A 216 8.14 -6.14 1.12
C ASP A 216 7.60 -6.64 2.48
N GLN A 217 7.75 -5.82 3.53
CA GLN A 217 7.35 -6.18 4.89
C GLN A 217 5.83 -6.18 5.08
N ALA A 218 5.11 -5.29 4.41
CA ALA A 218 3.67 -5.22 4.50
C ALA A 218 3.03 -6.44 3.84
N MET A 219 3.58 -6.86 2.70
CA MET A 219 3.19 -8.05 1.96
C MET A 219 3.47 -9.33 2.75
N ALA A 220 4.67 -9.46 3.32
CA ALA A 220 5.02 -10.58 4.20
C ALA A 220 4.02 -10.70 5.36
N ARG A 221 3.69 -9.58 6.00
CA ARG A 221 2.72 -9.57 7.10
C ARG A 221 1.30 -9.94 6.66
N ALA A 222 0.86 -9.46 5.50
CA ALA A 222 -0.45 -9.82 4.96
C ALA A 222 -0.54 -11.32 4.60
N ILE A 223 0.54 -11.91 4.08
CA ILE A 223 0.63 -13.35 3.81
C ILE A 223 0.48 -14.15 5.10
N GLU A 224 1.18 -13.77 6.18
CA GLU A 224 1.03 -14.44 7.48
C GLU A 224 -0.42 -14.40 8.02
N LEU A 225 -1.13 -13.30 7.79
CA LEU A 225 -2.49 -13.10 8.27
C LEU A 225 -3.53 -13.88 7.44
N VAL A 226 -3.37 -13.91 6.11
CA VAL A 226 -4.38 -14.46 5.19
C VAL A 226 -4.06 -15.89 4.76
N PHE A 227 -2.78 -16.25 4.69
CA PHE A 227 -2.27 -17.55 4.24
C PHE A 227 -1.41 -18.24 5.31
N PRO A 228 -1.96 -18.54 6.50
CA PRO A 228 -1.15 -18.98 7.66
C PRO A 228 -0.38 -20.29 7.43
N ASN A 229 -0.83 -21.13 6.51
CA ASN A 229 -0.21 -22.43 6.18
C ASN A 229 0.63 -22.40 4.88
N THR A 230 0.64 -21.28 4.16
CA THR A 230 1.38 -21.14 2.91
C THR A 230 2.83 -20.81 3.19
N ARG A 231 3.74 -21.44 2.46
CA ARG A 231 5.17 -21.16 2.56
C ARG A 231 5.49 -19.87 1.80
N HIS A 232 5.86 -18.82 2.52
CA HIS A 232 6.38 -17.60 1.92
C HIS A 232 7.86 -17.75 1.53
N ARG A 233 8.17 -17.44 0.27
CA ARG A 233 9.54 -17.43 -0.27
C ARG A 233 9.81 -16.12 -0.99
N LEU A 234 11.08 -15.73 -1.03
CA LEU A 234 11.51 -14.59 -1.80
C LEU A 234 11.75 -14.99 -3.26
N CYS A 235 11.31 -14.15 -4.19
CA CYS A 235 11.48 -14.33 -5.61
C CYS A 235 12.97 -14.27 -5.99
N GLN A 236 13.45 -15.34 -6.65
CA GLN A 236 14.86 -15.47 -7.04
C GLN A 236 15.32 -14.34 -7.97
N TRP A 237 14.45 -13.90 -8.90
CA TRP A 237 14.77 -12.79 -9.80
C TRP A 237 15.07 -11.50 -9.03
N HIS A 238 14.26 -11.18 -8.02
CA HIS A 238 14.49 -10.02 -7.16
C HIS A 238 15.78 -10.13 -6.35
N ILE A 239 16.09 -11.32 -5.83
CA ILE A 239 17.36 -11.57 -5.13
C ILE A 239 18.53 -11.34 -6.09
N GLN A 240 18.51 -11.93 -7.29
CA GLN A 240 19.58 -11.79 -8.28
C GLN A 240 19.78 -10.34 -8.73
N LYS A 241 18.69 -9.56 -8.83
CA LYS A 241 18.77 -8.14 -9.20
C LYS A 241 19.27 -7.26 -8.04
N LYS A 242 18.86 -7.53 -6.80
CA LYS A 242 19.21 -6.72 -5.61
C LYS A 242 20.55 -7.11 -4.98
N ALA A 243 21.03 -8.33 -5.16
CA ALA A 243 22.28 -8.79 -4.54
C ALA A 243 23.48 -7.95 -5.00
N PRO A 244 23.73 -7.72 -6.32
CA PRO A 244 24.90 -6.97 -6.77
C PRO A 244 25.02 -5.57 -6.16
N SER A 245 23.91 -4.85 -5.96
CA SER A 245 23.92 -3.51 -5.37
C SER A 245 24.23 -3.47 -3.88
N LYS A 246 24.22 -4.63 -3.19
CA LYS A 246 24.54 -4.76 -1.77
C LYS A 246 25.89 -5.43 -1.49
N VAL A 247 26.49 -6.12 -2.47
CA VAL A 247 27.79 -6.83 -2.29
C VAL A 247 28.98 -6.14 -2.96
N TRP A 248 28.79 -4.97 -3.59
CA TRP A 248 29.87 -4.16 -4.19
C TRP A 248 30.70 -3.38 -3.14
N CYS A 249 31.21 -4.09 -2.13
CA CYS A 249 32.22 -3.59 -1.20
C CYS A 249 33.35 -4.62 -0.96
N PHE A 250 33.77 -5.40 -1.96
CA PHE A 250 35.05 -6.12 -1.91
C PHE A 250 35.56 -6.32 -3.33
N ASN A 251 36.30 -5.33 -3.84
CA ASN A 251 37.43 -5.47 -4.75
C ASN A 251 38.00 -4.07 -5.02
N SER A 252 38.89 -3.65 -4.12
CA SER A 252 39.90 -2.61 -4.33
C SER A 252 41.21 -3.18 -3.83
#